data_AF-A0A931P3W3-F1
#
_entry.id   AF-A0A931P3W3-F1
#
_cell.length_a   1.000
_cell.length_b   1.000
_cell.length_c   1.000
_cell.angle_alpha   90.00
_cell.angle_beta   90.00
_cell.angle_gamma   90.00
#
_symmetry.space_group_name_H-M   'P 1'
#
loop_
_entity.id
_entity.type
_entity.pdbx_description
1 polymer ?
#
loop_
_entity_poly.entity_id
_entity_poly.type
_entity_poly.pdbx_seq_one_letter_code
_entity_poly.pdbx_strand_id
1 'polypeptide(L)'
;MSLATQPLNEISHPLVSSMHMKKDFSKGHDVEYVLVIDAILPDAKESSEAFDASLTDLLLDLEDLKEMAETRVGKFDRVDIRSHYH
;
A
#
# COMPACT_ATOMS: atom_id res chain seq x y z
N MET A 1 -7.58 -10.81 18.41
CA MET A 1 -7.12 -11.27 17.09
C MET A 1 -5.78 -10.59 16.79
N SER A 2 -4.74 -11.36 16.49
CA SER A 2 -3.38 -10.84 16.37
C SER A 2 -3.09 -10.45 14.92
N LEU A 3 -2.86 -9.16 14.66
CA LEU A 3 -2.40 -8.67 13.37
C LEU A 3 -0.87 -8.78 13.36
N ALA A 4 -0.34 -9.68 12.54
CA ALA A 4 1.09 -9.70 12.26
C ALA A 4 1.36 -8.75 11.09
N THR A 5 2.14 -7.69 11.35
CA THR A 5 2.60 -6.75 10.33
C THR A 5 4.08 -6.94 10.07
N GLN A 6 4.48 -6.90 8.80
CA GLN A 6 5.87 -7.00 8.38
C GLN A 6 6.22 -5.78 7.52
N PRO A 7 7.10 -4.88 7.97
CA PRO A 7 7.47 -3.70 7.21
C PRO A 7 8.33 -4.05 5.99
N LEU A 8 8.15 -3.31 4.90
CA LEU A 8 8.88 -3.45 3.63
C LEU A 8 9.76 -2.22 3.39
N ASN A 9 10.69 -1.96 4.31
CA ASN A 9 11.54 -0.77 4.31
C ASN A 9 12.53 -0.69 3.13
N GLU A 10 12.70 -1.78 2.37
CA GLU A 10 13.61 -1.85 1.23
C GLU A 10 12.99 -1.30 -0.07
N ILE A 11 11.67 -1.07 -0.09
CA ILE A 11 10.95 -0.53 -1.24
C ILE A 11 10.68 0.94 -0.95
N SER A 12 11.27 1.83 -1.75
CA SER A 12 11.13 3.28 -1.61
C SER A 12 10.46 3.85 -2.84
N HIS A 13 9.46 4.71 -2.64
CA HIS A 13 8.75 5.38 -3.72
C HIS A 13 8.43 6.83 -3.31
N PRO A 14 8.56 7.84 -4.19
CA PRO A 14 8.39 9.25 -3.81
C PRO A 14 7.03 9.57 -3.21
N LEU A 15 5.98 8.88 -3.68
CA LEU A 15 4.61 9.05 -3.22
C LEU A 15 4.21 8.09 -2.09
N VAL A 16 5.14 7.28 -1.57
CA VAL A 16 4.87 6.29 -0.51
C VAL A 16 5.66 6.67 0.74
N SER A 17 4.93 6.91 1.83
CA SER A 17 5.49 7.13 3.17
C SER A 17 5.96 5.82 3.78
N SER A 18 5.12 4.78 3.70
CA SER A 18 5.45 3.48 4.27
C SER A 18 4.74 2.36 3.53
N MET A 19 5.36 1.17 3.55
CA MET A 19 4.80 -0.03 2.95
C MET A 19 4.98 -1.21 3.89
N HIS A 20 3.94 -2.01 4.08
CA HIS A 20 4.00 -3.17 4.96
C HIS A 20 3.00 -4.25 4.55
N MET A 21 3.35 -5.51 4.81
CA MET A 21 2.43 -6.62 4.71
C MET A 21 1.62 -6.74 5.99
N LYS A 22 0.32 -6.92 5.86
CA LYS A 22 -0.61 -7.26 6.94
C LYS A 22 -1.20 -8.64 6.67
N LYS A 23 -1.16 -9.53 7.66
CA LYS A 23 -1.92 -10.78 7.63
C LYS A 23 -3.31 -10.54 8.23
N ASP A 24 -4.33 -10.71 7.41
CA ASP A 24 -5.72 -10.57 7.82
C ASP A 24 -6.35 -11.94 8.06
N PHE A 25 -6.91 -12.13 9.25
CA PHE A 25 -7.55 -13.39 9.69
C PHE A 25 -9.08 -13.23 9.81
N SER A 26 -9.64 -12.15 9.26
CA SER A 26 -11.07 -11.81 9.44
C SER A 26 -12.00 -12.72 8.66
N LYS A 27 -11.51 -13.37 7.59
CA LYS A 27 -12.28 -14.29 6.74
C LYS A 27 -12.26 -15.76 7.21
N GLY A 28 -12.12 -16.01 8.51
CA GLY A 28 -12.22 -17.36 9.07
C GLY A 28 -10.92 -18.17 8.97
N HIS A 29 -10.90 -19.27 8.21
CA HIS A 29 -9.76 -20.20 8.13
C HIS A 29 -8.67 -19.81 7.11
N ASP A 30 -8.96 -18.93 6.16
CA ASP A 30 -7.98 -18.45 5.19
C ASP A 30 -7.25 -17.21 5.70
N VAL A 31 -5.92 -17.22 5.58
CA VAL A 31 -5.06 -16.08 5.88
C VAL A 31 -4.92 -15.26 4.61
N GLU A 32 -5.41 -14.02 4.63
CA GLU A 32 -5.23 -13.09 3.52
C GLU A 32 -3.96 -12.26 3.72
N TYR A 33 -3.12 -12.21 2.70
CA TYR A 33 -1.92 -11.38 2.67
C TYR A 33 -2.26 -10.06 1.98
N VAL A 34 -2.25 -8.99 2.76
CA VAL A 34 -2.61 -7.65 2.28
C VAL A 34 -1.36 -6.78 2.25
N LEU A 35 -1.03 -6.24 1.08
CA LEU A 35 -0.03 -5.19 0.95
C LEU A 35 -0.68 -3.85 1.31
N VAL A 36 -0.16 -3.18 2.34
CA VAL A 36 -0.63 -1.86 2.75
C VAL A 36 0.40 -0.82 2.29
N ILE A 37 -0.07 0.17 1.54
CA ILE A 37 0.73 1.28 1.04
C ILE A 37 0.16 2.57 1.65
N ASP A 38 0.94 3.20 2.53
CA ASP A 38 0.64 4.53 3.05
C ASP A 38 1.26 5.56 2.11
N ALA A 39 0.42 6.24 1.35
CA ALA A 39 0.79 7.20 0.33
C ALA A 39 0.75 8.65 0.85
N ILE A 40 1.70 9.45 0.38
CA ILE A 40 1.78 10.89 0.63
C ILE A 40 1.07 11.57 -0.55
N LEU A 41 -0.26 11.69 -0.45
CA LEU A 41 -1.07 12.36 -1.46
C LEU A 41 -1.47 13.75 -0.94
N PRO A 42 -1.54 14.77 -1.82
CA PRO A 42 -2.02 16.10 -1.43
C PRO A 42 -3.47 16.04 -0.97
N ASP A 43 -3.90 17.03 -0.16
CA ASP A 43 -5.27 17.06 0.32
C ASP A 43 -6.26 17.25 -0.85
N ALA A 44 -7.13 16.27 -1.05
CA ALA A 44 -8.10 16.28 -2.15
C ALA A 44 -9.08 17.47 -2.07
N LYS A 45 -9.29 18.06 -0.88
CA LYS A 45 -10.12 19.26 -0.70
C LYS A 45 -9.38 20.54 -1.04
N GLU A 46 -8.05 20.55 -0.93
CA GLU A 46 -7.23 21.70 -1.30
C GLU A 46 -6.94 21.73 -2.80
N SER A 47 -6.63 20.57 -3.40
CA SER A 47 -6.39 20.46 -4.84
C SER A 47 -6.73 19.07 -5.37
N SER A 48 -7.96 18.92 -5.88
CA SER A 48 -8.42 17.67 -6.51
C SER A 48 -7.55 17.27 -7.71
N GLU A 49 -7.12 18.23 -8.52
CA GLU A 49 -6.29 17.95 -9.70
C GLU A 49 -4.91 17.40 -9.32
N ALA A 50 -4.28 17.96 -8.29
CA ALA A 50 -2.98 17.46 -7.81
C ALA A 50 -3.12 16.08 -7.14
N PHE A 51 -4.24 15.84 -6.45
CA PHE A 51 -4.57 14.55 -5.86
C PHE A 51 -4.75 13.49 -6.95
N ASP A 52 -5.57 13.77 -7.96
CA ASP A 52 -5.84 12.83 -9.06
C ASP A 52 -4.57 12.53 -9.87
N ALA A 53 -3.71 13.52 -10.10
CA ALA A 53 -2.42 13.32 -10.75
C ALA A 53 -1.51 12.40 -9.93
N SER A 54 -1.31 12.70 -8.64
CA SER A 54 -0.46 11.90 -7.75
C SER A 54 -1.00 10.48 -7.56
N LEU A 55 -2.32 10.32 -7.47
CA LEU A 55 -2.96 9.01 -7.37
C LEU A 55 -2.78 8.22 -8.67
N THR A 56 -2.93 8.87 -9.82
CA THR A 56 -2.72 8.22 -11.13
C THR A 56 -1.29 7.71 -11.25
N ASP A 57 -0.29 8.54 -10.92
CA ASP A 57 1.12 8.14 -10.93
C ASP A 57 1.37 6.93 -10.02
N LEU A 58 0.86 6.96 -8.78
CA LEU A 58 0.98 5.83 -7.86
C LEU A 58 0.31 4.55 -8.38
N LEU A 59 -0.83 4.67 -9.06
CA LEU A 59 -1.54 3.52 -9.63
C LEU A 59 -0.81 2.92 -10.84
N LEU A 60 -0.10 3.74 -11.62
CA LEU A 60 0.75 3.27 -12.72
C LEU A 60 1.93 2.46 -12.19
N ASP A 61 2.56 2.92 -11.11
CA ASP A 61 3.69 2.24 -10.47
C ASP A 61 3.25 1.09 -9.55
N LEU A 62 1.95 0.88 -9.35
CA LEU A 62 1.42 -0.09 -8.38
C LEU A 62 1.79 -1.52 -8.73
N GLU A 63 1.81 -1.87 -10.01
CA GLU A 63 2.16 -3.22 -10.48
C GLU A 63 3.61 -3.53 -10.15
N ASP A 64 4.54 -2.62 -10.46
CA ASP A 64 5.96 -2.73 -10.11
C ASP A 64 6.16 -2.81 -8.59
N LEU A 65 5.52 -1.93 -7.82
CA LEU A 65 5.61 -1.94 -6.35
C LEU A 65 5.11 -3.26 -5.76
N LYS A 66 4.03 -3.80 -6.33
CA LYS A 66 3.49 -5.11 -5.94
C LYS A 66 4.49 -6.21 -6.27
N GLU A 67 5.02 -6.28 -7.49
CA GLU A 67 6.00 -7.31 -7.87
C GLU A 67 7.26 -7.29 -7.00
N MET A 68 7.76 -6.09 -6.69
CA MET A 68 8.89 -5.90 -5.78
C MET A 68 8.57 -6.44 -4.38
N ALA A 69 7.37 -6.16 -3.87
CA ALA A 69 6.92 -6.66 -2.58
C ALA A 69 6.71 -8.19 -2.59
N GLU A 70 6.11 -8.73 -3.66
CA GLU A 70 5.85 -10.17 -3.78
C GLU A 70 7.13 -10.99 -3.85
N THR A 71 8.17 -10.44 -4.49
CA THR A 71 9.50 -11.03 -4.52
C THR A 71 10.11 -11.19 -3.12
N ARG A 72 9.71 -10.35 -2.16
CA ARG A 72 10.28 -10.34 -0.79
C ARG A 72 9.50 -11.19 0.21
N VAL A 73 8.17 -11.10 0.19
CA VAL A 73 7.34 -11.72 1.25
C VAL A 73 6.31 -12.72 0.73
N GLY A 74 6.27 -12.94 -0.59
CA GLY A 74 5.29 -13.80 -1.24
C GLY A 74 4.09 -13.05 -1.78
N LYS A 75 3.19 -13.77 -2.43
CA LYS A 75 2.04 -13.20 -3.15
C LYS A 75 1.08 -12.47 -2.20
N PHE A 76 0.48 -11.40 -2.71
CA PHE A 76 -0.60 -10.69 -2.02
C PHE A 76 -1.94 -10.99 -2.68
N ASP A 77 -2.95 -11.19 -1.85
CA ASP A 77 -4.33 -11.35 -2.28
C ASP A 77 -4.97 -10.00 -2.58
N ARG A 78 -4.51 -8.94 -1.90
CA ARG A 78 -5.07 -7.59 -1.99
C ARG A 78 -4.02 -6.52 -1.72
N VAL A 79 -4.21 -5.35 -2.33
CA VAL A 79 -3.46 -4.13 -2.02
C VAL A 79 -4.42 -3.09 -1.43
N ASP A 80 -4.04 -2.49 -0.32
CA ASP A 80 -4.74 -1.40 0.35
C ASP A 80 -3.89 -0.13 0.27
N ILE A 81 -4.38 0.89 -0.43
CA ILE A 81 -3.75 2.21 -0.48
C ILE A 81 -4.44 3.12 0.53
N ARG A 82 -3.66 3.75 1.40
CA ARG A 82 -4.13 4.71 2.40
C ARG A 82 -3.46 6.04 2.17
N SER A 83 -4.22 7.12 2.14
CA SER A 83 -3.67 8.48 2.22
C SER A 83 -3.80 8.99 3.64
N HIS A 84 -2.70 9.44 4.22
CA HIS A 84 -2.71 10.17 5.48
C HIS A 84 -2.61 11.66 5.16
N TYR A 85 -3.67 12.40 5.51
CA TYR A 85 -3.64 13.86 5.55
C TYR A 85 -2.88 14.29 6.80
N HIS A 86 -1.87 15.15 6.66
CA HIS A 86 -1.16 15.75 7.78
C HIS A 86 -1.49 17.24 7.88
#